data_AF-A0A972Y5B0-F1
#
_entry.id   AF-A0A972Y5B0-F1
#
_cell.length_a   1.000
_cell.length_b   1.000
_cell.length_c   1.000
_cell.angle_alpha   90.00
_cell.angle_beta   90.00
_cell.angle_gamma   90.00
#
_symmetry.space_group_name_H-M   'P 1'
#
loop_
_entity.id
_entity.type
_entity.pdbx_description
1 polymer ?
#
loop_
_entity_poly.entity_id
_entity_poly.type
_entity_poly.pdbx_seq_one_letter_code
_entity_poly.pdbx_strand_id
1 'polypeptide(L)'
;MKSFIIALGALILGAFIGGFTYHSVVPPLTDVMARAAAFEGDADYFFQNASEFYPTRTVASGEDSAPLPKREGVLDGFTYEYEGETRQLADLYTEMETSGLIIVHNGQVLHESYGRGADSGTRFTTWSLVKSITSTLVGVAVADGLIDSVDDPLVKYLPEVAGTAYDGVTVKQAMQMSSGVRYDPDLWTGNMDDTNAFMTKSVVTGQAPAFDLAIAYKRENDPGTKFNYNTAESQVLLELVRRVSGMDAAEYLEQKIWRPLGMEHSGAWILDHPGADGAEVGGAMFNAALRDWARFGVFIEQGGVWEGEQILPVDWVDRATVSDDAHLKPGEVHPNPNRGYAWHWWTYADGTFTASGANGQTLYVDRANNIVVARSSAWPQGYVRAHDDQSFAMYKALADWLSQAPSVISEEPVIEEPEAP
;
A
#
# COMPACT_ATOMS: atom_id res chain seq x y z
N MET A 1 1.84 -4.01 -24.06
CA MET A 1 3.18 -4.62 -24.21
C MET A 1 3.90 -4.25 -25.51
N LYS A 2 3.51 -4.70 -26.71
CA LYS A 2 4.27 -4.38 -27.96
C LYS A 2 4.42 -2.88 -28.27
N SER A 3 3.46 -2.05 -27.86
CA SER A 3 3.48 -0.59 -28.04
C SER A 3 4.53 0.12 -27.16
N PHE A 4 4.94 -0.50 -26.05
CA PHE A 4 5.93 0.02 -25.10
C PHE A 4 7.35 0.04 -25.70
N ILE A 5 7.70 -0.98 -26.50
CA ILE A 5 9.00 -1.10 -27.18
C ILE A 5 9.27 0.05 -28.16
N ILE A 6 8.23 0.52 -28.87
CA ILE A 6 8.36 1.61 -29.86
C ILE A 6 8.46 2.96 -29.13
N ALA A 7 7.73 3.14 -28.02
CA ALA A 7 7.75 4.35 -27.22
C ALA A 7 9.05 4.50 -26.40
N LEU A 8 9.55 3.42 -25.80
CA LEU A 8 10.82 3.40 -25.05
C LEU A 8 12.01 3.70 -25.98
N GLY A 9 12.01 3.11 -27.19
CA GLY A 9 13.01 3.44 -28.22
C GLY A 9 12.99 4.91 -28.66
N ALA A 10 11.81 5.53 -28.74
CA ALA A 10 11.67 6.94 -29.10
C ALA A 10 12.00 7.90 -27.94
N LEU A 11 11.66 7.55 -26.70
CA LEU A 11 11.97 8.33 -25.48
C LEU A 11 13.47 8.29 -25.13
N ILE A 12 14.11 7.11 -25.25
CA ILE A 12 15.56 6.98 -25.12
C ILE A 12 16.26 7.86 -26.16
N LEU A 13 15.80 7.86 -27.43
CA LEU A 13 16.37 8.74 -28.46
C LEU A 13 16.15 10.23 -28.15
N GLY A 14 14.95 10.60 -27.66
CA GLY A 14 14.59 11.98 -27.34
C GLY A 14 15.41 12.57 -26.18
N ALA A 15 15.65 11.78 -25.14
CA ALA A 15 16.46 12.18 -23.97
C ALA A 15 17.93 12.45 -24.31
N PHE A 16 18.47 11.82 -25.36
CA PHE A 16 19.85 12.04 -25.81
C PHE A 16 20.01 13.17 -26.84
N ILE A 17 18.95 13.53 -27.59
CA ILE A 17 19.02 14.55 -28.65
C ILE A 17 18.71 15.97 -28.12
N GLY A 18 17.84 16.09 -27.11
CA GLY A 18 17.50 17.37 -26.50
C GLY A 18 18.50 17.75 -25.42
N GLY A 19 19.62 18.37 -25.80
CA GLY A 19 20.64 18.87 -24.87
C GLY A 19 20.07 19.80 -23.78
N PHE A 20 19.63 19.21 -22.67
CA PHE A 20 19.22 19.89 -21.46
C PHE A 20 20.37 19.79 -20.47
N THR A 21 21.02 20.91 -20.24
CA THR A 21 21.96 21.07 -19.12
C THR A 21 21.18 21.24 -17.84
N TYR A 22 20.69 20.13 -17.28
CA TYR A 22 20.39 20.01 -15.86
C TYR A 22 21.32 18.92 -15.32
N HIS A 23 21.97 19.18 -14.18
CA HIS A 23 23.00 18.31 -13.62
C HIS A 23 22.49 16.85 -13.49
N SER A 24 23.08 15.94 -14.29
CA SER A 24 23.36 14.52 -14.01
C SER A 24 22.39 13.74 -13.09
N VAL A 25 21.23 13.27 -13.59
CA VAL A 25 20.39 12.29 -12.85
C VAL A 25 19.92 11.10 -13.70
N VAL A 26 20.12 11.13 -15.03
CA VAL A 26 19.70 10.00 -15.87
C VAL A 26 20.60 8.78 -15.56
N PRO A 27 20.04 7.65 -15.11
CA PRO A 27 20.82 6.45 -14.84
C PRO A 27 21.57 5.98 -16.10
N PRO A 28 22.69 5.26 -15.96
CA PRO A 28 23.33 4.59 -17.08
C PRO A 28 22.30 3.81 -17.91
N LEU A 29 22.42 3.83 -19.24
CA LEU A 29 21.47 3.15 -20.13
C LEU A 29 21.32 1.67 -19.78
N THR A 30 22.38 1.01 -19.30
CA THR A 30 22.34 -0.38 -18.81
C THR A 30 21.36 -0.57 -17.67
N ASP A 31 21.29 0.39 -16.74
CA ASP A 31 20.42 0.33 -15.57
C ASP A 31 18.97 0.57 -15.98
N VAL A 32 18.73 1.53 -16.88
CA VAL A 32 17.40 1.77 -17.47
C VAL A 32 16.90 0.53 -18.20
N MET A 33 17.76 -0.13 -18.98
CA MET A 33 17.41 -1.36 -19.69
C MET A 33 17.14 -2.53 -18.72
N ALA A 34 17.92 -2.67 -17.65
CA ALA A 34 17.70 -3.69 -16.62
C ALA A 34 16.38 -3.48 -15.87
N ARG A 35 16.08 -2.23 -15.48
CA ARG A 35 14.81 -1.84 -14.86
C ARG A 35 13.62 -2.12 -15.76
N ALA A 36 13.69 -1.72 -17.03
CA ALA A 36 12.65 -1.99 -18.01
C ALA A 36 12.44 -3.49 -18.22
N ALA A 37 13.52 -4.27 -18.36
CA ALA A 37 13.44 -5.72 -18.51
C ALA A 37 12.83 -6.40 -17.27
N ALA A 38 13.13 -5.91 -16.06
CA ALA A 38 12.52 -6.41 -14.83
C ALA A 38 11.01 -6.09 -14.80
N PHE A 39 10.61 -4.87 -15.17
CA PHE A 39 9.20 -4.45 -15.22
C PHE A 39 8.38 -5.23 -16.27
N GLU A 40 9.01 -5.67 -17.35
CA GLU A 40 8.40 -6.50 -18.41
C GLU A 40 8.54 -8.01 -18.20
N GLY A 41 9.30 -8.42 -17.18
CA GLY A 41 9.69 -9.79 -16.94
C GLY A 41 8.58 -10.66 -16.33
N ASP A 42 8.99 -11.81 -15.80
CA ASP A 42 8.11 -12.69 -15.03
C ASP A 42 7.59 -11.95 -13.78
N ALA A 43 6.26 -11.88 -13.65
CA ALA A 43 5.61 -11.07 -12.62
C ALA A 43 5.92 -11.58 -11.21
N ASP A 44 5.95 -12.90 -10.98
CA ASP A 44 6.30 -13.45 -9.67
C ASP A 44 7.71 -13.08 -9.29
N TYR A 45 8.64 -13.29 -10.23
CA TYR A 45 10.04 -12.97 -10.00
C TYR A 45 10.22 -11.49 -9.71
N PHE A 46 9.57 -10.62 -10.49
CA PHE A 46 9.60 -9.19 -10.23
C PHE A 46 9.02 -8.84 -8.85
N PHE A 47 7.88 -9.38 -8.47
CA PHE A 47 7.23 -9.02 -7.20
C PHE A 47 8.04 -9.45 -5.99
N GLN A 48 8.80 -10.54 -6.08
CA GLN A 48 9.67 -11.01 -5.01
C GLN A 48 11.06 -10.34 -4.99
N ASN A 49 11.45 -9.63 -6.07
CA ASN A 49 12.82 -9.12 -6.26
C ASN A 49 12.90 -7.67 -6.71
N ALA A 50 11.80 -6.90 -6.70
CA ALA A 50 11.79 -5.53 -7.22
C ALA A 50 12.86 -4.65 -6.57
N SER A 51 13.12 -4.81 -5.26
CA SER A 51 14.16 -4.04 -4.55
C SER A 51 15.58 -4.25 -5.09
N GLU A 52 15.84 -5.34 -5.82
CA GLU A 52 17.16 -5.65 -6.38
C GLU A 52 17.42 -4.92 -7.71
N PHE A 53 16.37 -4.41 -8.37
CA PHE A 53 16.47 -3.74 -9.68
C PHE A 53 16.51 -2.22 -9.62
N TYR A 54 16.12 -1.65 -8.48
CA TYR A 54 15.93 -0.20 -8.33
C TYR A 54 16.70 0.34 -7.13
N PRO A 55 17.08 1.64 -7.14
CA PRO A 55 17.58 2.29 -5.94
C PRO A 55 16.50 2.22 -4.85
N THR A 56 16.91 1.87 -3.64
CA THR A 56 16.02 1.77 -2.49
C THR A 56 16.60 2.49 -1.28
N ARG A 57 15.71 2.98 -0.42
CA ARG A 57 16.04 3.33 0.95
C ARG A 57 15.51 2.23 1.87
N THR A 58 16.35 1.81 2.80
CA THR A 58 15.98 0.78 3.79
C THR A 58 15.10 1.41 4.87
N VAL A 59 14.09 0.67 5.32
CA VAL A 59 13.33 0.94 6.54
C VAL A 59 13.74 -0.15 7.52
N ALA A 60 14.63 0.15 8.44
CA ALA A 60 15.26 -0.88 9.26
C ALA A 60 14.29 -1.47 10.30
N SER A 61 14.29 -2.79 10.47
CA SER A 61 13.72 -3.40 11.68
C SER A 61 14.58 -3.06 12.90
N GLY A 62 13.94 -3.03 14.07
CA GLY A 62 14.61 -2.81 15.35
C GLY A 62 15.19 -4.10 15.95
N GLU A 63 16.10 -3.97 16.92
CA GLU A 63 16.63 -5.12 17.67
C GLU A 63 15.54 -5.82 18.51
N ASP A 64 14.50 -5.09 18.91
CA ASP A 64 13.36 -5.58 19.70
C ASP A 64 12.26 -6.25 18.85
N SER A 65 12.60 -6.70 17.64
CA SER A 65 11.66 -7.43 16.78
C SER A 65 11.19 -8.73 17.45
N ALA A 66 9.86 -8.95 17.46
CA ALA A 66 9.26 -10.15 18.04
C ALA A 66 8.20 -10.71 17.09
N PRO A 67 8.19 -12.01 16.77
CA PRO A 67 7.18 -12.56 15.89
C PRO A 67 5.77 -12.45 16.51
N LEU A 68 4.76 -12.26 15.66
CA LEU A 68 3.38 -12.37 16.14
C LEU A 68 3.14 -13.79 16.71
N PRO A 69 2.44 -13.92 17.85
CA PRO A 69 2.15 -15.23 18.44
C PRO A 69 1.37 -16.10 17.46
N LYS A 70 1.66 -17.40 17.43
CA LYS A 70 0.96 -18.36 16.55
C LYS A 70 -0.12 -19.12 17.31
N ARG A 71 -1.25 -19.40 16.66
CA ARG A 71 -2.31 -20.27 17.16
C ARG A 71 -2.72 -21.27 16.07
N GLU A 72 -2.09 -22.43 16.10
CA GLU A 72 -2.25 -23.48 15.09
C GLU A 72 -3.57 -24.26 15.26
N GLY A 73 -4.02 -24.92 14.18
CA GLY A 73 -5.18 -25.82 14.20
C GLY A 73 -6.56 -25.14 14.17
N VAL A 74 -6.63 -23.81 14.28
CA VAL A 74 -7.92 -23.07 14.30
C VAL A 74 -8.64 -23.12 12.96
N LEU A 75 -7.88 -23.19 11.86
CA LEU A 75 -8.41 -23.24 10.50
C LEU A 75 -8.35 -24.65 9.91
N ASP A 76 -8.19 -25.68 10.74
CA ASP A 76 -8.20 -27.08 10.28
C ASP A 76 -9.59 -27.43 9.72
N GLY A 77 -9.62 -27.81 8.45
CA GLY A 77 -10.85 -28.09 7.73
C GLY A 77 -11.65 -26.84 7.33
N PHE A 78 -11.09 -25.64 7.47
CA PHE A 78 -11.72 -24.42 6.96
C PHE A 78 -11.91 -24.51 5.44
N THR A 79 -13.16 -24.27 5.02
CA THR A 79 -13.55 -24.18 3.62
C THR A 79 -14.42 -22.95 3.40
N TYR A 80 -14.53 -22.51 2.15
CA TYR A 80 -15.43 -21.44 1.73
C TYR A 80 -16.08 -21.79 0.40
N GLU A 81 -17.29 -21.29 0.17
CA GLU A 81 -18.03 -21.51 -1.07
C GLU A 81 -17.78 -20.36 -2.04
N TYR A 82 -17.43 -20.68 -3.29
CA TYR A 82 -17.34 -19.70 -4.37
C TYR A 82 -17.85 -20.31 -5.68
N GLU A 83 -18.75 -19.60 -6.36
CA GLU A 83 -19.39 -20.05 -7.62
C GLU A 83 -19.99 -21.47 -7.58
N GLY A 84 -20.45 -21.90 -6.40
CA GLY A 84 -21.10 -23.21 -6.22
C GLY A 84 -20.15 -24.39 -6.02
N GLU A 85 -18.84 -24.12 -5.82
CA GLU A 85 -17.88 -25.16 -5.42
C GLU A 85 -17.17 -24.79 -4.12
N THR A 86 -16.99 -25.81 -3.28
CA THR A 86 -16.24 -25.72 -2.03
C THR A 86 -14.75 -25.58 -2.31
N ARG A 87 -14.11 -24.57 -1.73
CA ARG A 87 -12.68 -24.27 -1.81
C ARG A 87 -12.00 -24.36 -0.45
N GLN A 88 -10.70 -24.56 -0.47
CA GLN A 88 -9.76 -24.47 0.65
C GLN A 88 -8.77 -23.33 0.42
N LEU A 89 -8.01 -22.96 1.46
CA LEU A 89 -6.94 -21.96 1.34
C LEU A 89 -5.86 -22.36 0.32
N ALA A 90 -5.62 -23.66 0.15
CA ALA A 90 -4.65 -24.19 -0.81
C ALA A 90 -5.03 -23.84 -2.27
N ASP A 91 -6.32 -23.76 -2.59
CA ASP A 91 -6.79 -23.48 -3.96
C ASP A 91 -6.42 -22.06 -4.42
N LEU A 92 -6.24 -21.13 -3.47
CA LEU A 92 -5.79 -19.75 -3.73
C LEU A 92 -4.43 -19.71 -4.45
N TYR A 93 -3.58 -20.71 -4.26
CA TYR A 93 -2.24 -20.79 -4.87
C TYR A 93 -2.30 -21.19 -6.35
N THR A 94 -3.25 -22.05 -6.70
CA THR A 94 -3.43 -22.52 -8.08
C THR A 94 -4.38 -21.63 -8.88
N GLU A 95 -5.44 -21.12 -8.26
CA GLU A 95 -6.49 -20.34 -8.93
C GLU A 95 -6.14 -18.85 -9.03
N MET A 96 -5.41 -18.31 -8.05
CA MET A 96 -5.12 -16.87 -7.93
C MET A 96 -3.63 -16.54 -7.84
N GLU A 97 -2.77 -17.46 -8.29
CA GLU A 97 -1.31 -17.25 -8.37
C GLU A 97 -0.72 -16.67 -7.07
N THR A 98 -1.20 -17.15 -5.92
CA THR A 98 -0.75 -16.68 -4.61
C THR A 98 0.70 -17.11 -4.36
N SER A 99 1.55 -16.16 -3.98
CA SER A 99 2.94 -16.40 -3.56
C SER A 99 3.06 -16.48 -2.03
N GLY A 100 2.19 -15.81 -1.29
CA GLY A 100 2.12 -15.96 0.16
C GLY A 100 0.79 -15.48 0.74
N LEU A 101 0.41 -16.08 1.85
CA LEU A 101 -0.80 -15.78 2.60
C LEU A 101 -0.52 -15.87 4.10
N ILE A 102 -0.95 -14.84 4.84
CA ILE A 102 -0.97 -14.87 6.29
C ILE A 102 -2.33 -14.37 6.80
N ILE A 103 -2.91 -15.10 7.75
CA ILE A 103 -4.18 -14.80 8.39
C ILE A 103 -3.93 -14.62 9.88
N VAL A 104 -4.36 -13.48 10.42
CA VAL A 104 -4.23 -13.11 11.82
C VAL A 104 -5.62 -12.86 12.40
N HIS A 105 -5.84 -13.34 13.61
CA HIS A 105 -7.06 -13.10 14.37
C HIS A 105 -6.71 -12.82 15.83
N ASN A 106 -7.22 -11.74 16.42
CA ASN A 106 -6.87 -11.29 17.77
C ASN A 106 -5.35 -11.17 17.99
N GLY A 107 -4.63 -10.62 17.01
CA GLY A 107 -3.17 -10.48 17.05
C GLY A 107 -2.38 -11.80 16.96
N GLN A 108 -3.04 -12.94 16.74
CA GLN A 108 -2.39 -14.26 16.61
C GLN A 108 -2.44 -14.78 15.17
N VAL A 109 -1.32 -15.28 14.66
CA VAL A 109 -1.22 -15.92 13.34
C VAL A 109 -1.94 -17.27 13.39
N LEU A 110 -3.01 -17.40 12.62
CA LEU A 110 -3.79 -18.63 12.48
C LEU A 110 -3.31 -19.49 11.32
N HIS A 111 -2.83 -18.85 10.25
CA HIS A 111 -2.34 -19.50 9.06
C HIS A 111 -1.23 -18.67 8.41
N GLU A 112 -0.19 -19.34 7.95
CA GLU A 112 0.92 -18.74 7.22
C GLU A 112 1.41 -19.79 6.20
N SER A 113 1.35 -19.47 4.91
CA SER A 113 1.90 -20.35 3.88
C SER A 113 2.48 -19.57 2.70
N TYR A 114 3.46 -20.17 2.04
CA TYR A 114 4.16 -19.60 0.91
C TYR A 114 4.19 -20.58 -0.27
N GLY A 115 4.18 -20.03 -1.47
CA GLY A 115 4.25 -20.75 -2.73
C GLY A 115 5.25 -20.09 -3.67
N ARG A 116 5.45 -20.67 -4.85
CA ARG A 116 6.23 -20.07 -5.94
C ARG A 116 7.66 -19.67 -5.52
N GLY A 117 8.27 -20.48 -4.64
CA GLY A 117 9.65 -20.28 -4.16
C GLY A 117 9.82 -19.28 -3.03
N ALA A 118 8.74 -18.61 -2.60
CA ALA A 118 8.79 -17.68 -1.48
C ALA A 118 8.86 -18.38 -0.11
N ASP A 119 9.31 -17.62 0.89
CA ASP A 119 9.35 -17.99 2.30
C ASP A 119 9.00 -16.78 3.20
N SER A 120 9.11 -16.95 4.51
CA SER A 120 8.75 -15.90 5.47
C SER A 120 9.61 -14.65 5.44
N GLY A 121 10.83 -14.74 4.90
CA GLY A 121 11.73 -13.58 4.74
C GLY A 121 11.61 -12.92 3.37
N THR A 122 10.82 -13.49 2.45
CA THR A 122 10.63 -12.94 1.12
C THR A 122 9.88 -11.62 1.20
N ARG A 123 10.48 -10.57 0.64
CA ARG A 123 9.84 -9.25 0.51
C ARG A 123 9.04 -9.19 -0.78
N PHE A 124 7.80 -8.74 -0.68
CA PHE A 124 6.93 -8.56 -1.83
C PHE A 124 6.76 -7.07 -2.13
N THR A 125 6.91 -6.70 -3.39
CA THR A 125 6.60 -5.35 -3.85
C THR A 125 5.09 -5.13 -3.81
N THR A 126 4.68 -4.02 -3.22
CA THR A 126 3.28 -3.86 -2.82
C THR A 126 2.41 -3.18 -3.86
N TRP A 127 3.03 -2.63 -4.91
CA TRP A 127 2.39 -1.65 -5.77
C TRP A 127 1.63 -0.62 -4.90
N SER A 128 0.41 -0.27 -5.28
CA SER A 128 -0.43 0.72 -4.62
C SER A 128 -0.83 0.43 -3.18
N LEU A 129 -0.60 -0.76 -2.62
CA LEU A 129 -0.91 -1.01 -1.22
C LEU A 129 -0.11 -0.06 -0.30
N VAL A 130 1.08 0.39 -0.71
CA VAL A 130 1.88 1.42 -0.01
C VAL A 130 1.14 2.75 0.22
N LYS A 131 0.12 3.09 -0.59
CA LYS A 131 -0.62 4.34 -0.41
C LYS A 131 -1.25 4.45 0.99
N SER A 132 -1.62 3.32 1.57
CA SER A 132 -2.15 3.24 2.93
C SER A 132 -1.07 3.48 3.99
N ILE A 133 0.20 3.16 3.72
CA ILE A 133 1.34 3.65 4.53
C ILE A 133 1.44 5.16 4.41
N THR A 134 1.40 5.73 3.21
CA THR A 134 1.48 7.19 3.00
C THR A 134 0.38 7.92 3.78
N SER A 135 -0.87 7.44 3.74
CA SER A 135 -1.98 7.97 4.53
C SER A 135 -1.73 7.85 6.04
N THR A 136 -1.19 6.71 6.48
CA THR A 136 -0.83 6.50 7.88
C THR A 136 0.25 7.48 8.35
N LEU A 137 1.27 7.76 7.53
CA LEU A 137 2.32 8.74 7.85
C LEU A 137 1.78 10.17 7.93
N VAL A 138 0.77 10.53 7.12
CA VAL A 138 0.03 11.79 7.30
C VAL A 138 -0.65 11.81 8.67
N GLY A 139 -1.27 10.70 9.08
CA GLY A 139 -1.86 10.55 10.42
C GLY A 139 -0.87 10.73 11.55
N VAL A 140 0.32 10.13 11.45
CA VAL A 140 1.42 10.33 12.39
C VAL A 140 1.85 11.81 12.42
N ALA A 141 1.99 12.45 11.26
CA ALA A 141 2.34 13.88 11.19
C ALA A 141 1.26 14.79 11.82
N VAL A 142 -0.03 14.40 11.78
CA VAL A 142 -1.09 15.08 12.54
C VAL A 142 -0.91 14.85 14.05
N ALA A 143 -0.64 13.61 14.49
CA ALA A 143 -0.39 13.30 15.90
C ALA A 143 0.83 14.06 16.46
N ASP A 144 1.88 14.22 15.66
CA ASP A 144 3.08 14.99 16.00
C ASP A 144 2.85 16.52 15.98
N GLY A 145 1.67 17.00 15.56
CA GLY A 145 1.37 18.42 15.43
C GLY A 145 2.10 19.12 14.27
N LEU A 146 2.56 18.35 13.28
CA LEU A 146 3.23 18.85 12.07
C LEU A 146 2.23 19.22 10.97
N ILE A 147 1.02 18.64 11.01
CA ILE A 147 -0.13 19.00 10.18
C ILE A 147 -1.26 19.38 11.12
N ASP A 148 -1.70 20.64 11.09
CA ASP A 148 -2.74 21.16 11.98
C ASP A 148 -4.11 20.52 11.70
N SER A 149 -4.47 20.36 10.42
CA SER A 149 -5.73 19.76 10.01
C SER A 149 -5.62 19.10 8.64
N VAL A 150 -6.33 17.98 8.45
CA VAL A 150 -6.48 17.37 7.11
C VAL A 150 -7.32 18.24 6.16
N ASP A 151 -8.10 19.19 6.69
CA ASP A 151 -8.85 20.15 5.87
C ASP A 151 -8.00 21.37 5.46
N ASP A 152 -6.73 21.44 5.89
CA ASP A 152 -5.81 22.45 5.42
C ASP A 152 -5.52 22.28 3.92
N PRO A 153 -5.37 23.38 3.16
CA PRO A 153 -4.95 23.31 1.79
C PRO A 153 -3.47 22.88 1.70
N LEU A 154 -3.13 22.03 0.72
CA LEU A 154 -1.77 21.52 0.51
C LEU A 154 -0.74 22.65 0.39
N VAL A 155 -1.11 23.79 -0.21
CA VAL A 155 -0.25 24.96 -0.38
C VAL A 155 0.28 25.56 0.93
N LYS A 156 -0.39 25.26 2.06
CA LYS A 156 0.09 25.65 3.40
C LYS A 156 1.44 25.01 3.74
N TYR A 157 1.65 23.77 3.28
CA TYR A 157 2.83 22.97 3.59
C TYR A 157 3.76 22.78 2.39
N LEU A 158 3.21 22.85 1.18
CA LEU A 158 3.90 22.70 -0.10
C LEU A 158 3.70 23.96 -0.95
N PRO A 159 4.39 25.08 -0.67
CA PRO A 159 4.21 26.33 -1.41
C PRO A 159 4.44 26.19 -2.93
N GLU A 160 5.22 25.19 -3.37
CA GLU A 160 5.49 24.87 -4.77
C GLU A 160 4.25 24.41 -5.54
N VAL A 161 3.18 23.98 -4.86
CA VAL A 161 1.93 23.58 -5.52
C VAL A 161 1.05 24.77 -5.91
N ALA A 162 1.40 26.00 -5.48
CA ALA A 162 0.68 27.21 -5.87
C ALA A 162 0.63 27.37 -7.40
N GLY A 163 -0.55 27.65 -7.96
CA GLY A 163 -0.75 27.74 -9.40
C GLY A 163 -0.74 26.41 -10.17
N THR A 164 -0.59 25.26 -9.48
CA THR A 164 -0.74 23.92 -10.06
C THR A 164 -2.17 23.41 -9.92
N ALA A 165 -2.44 22.18 -10.37
CA ALA A 165 -3.72 21.53 -10.16
C ALA A 165 -4.02 21.17 -8.68
N TYR A 166 -3.03 21.26 -7.79
CA TYR A 166 -3.18 21.05 -6.36
C TYR A 166 -3.41 22.35 -5.57
N ASP A 167 -3.38 23.51 -6.22
CA ASP A 167 -3.76 24.77 -5.58
C ASP A 167 -5.24 24.73 -5.16
N GLY A 168 -5.52 24.97 -3.89
CA GLY A 168 -6.84 24.86 -3.27
C GLY A 168 -7.31 23.43 -2.95
N VAL A 169 -6.49 22.40 -3.17
CA VAL A 169 -6.77 21.01 -2.75
C VAL A 169 -6.37 20.83 -1.29
N THR A 170 -7.23 20.21 -0.48
CA THR A 170 -6.90 19.88 0.92
C THR A 170 -6.14 18.57 1.05
N VAL A 171 -5.44 18.36 2.17
CA VAL A 171 -4.78 17.08 2.48
C VAL A 171 -5.78 15.92 2.42
N LYS A 172 -6.98 16.12 3.00
CA LYS A 172 -8.10 15.18 2.98
C LYS A 172 -8.52 14.83 1.55
N GLN A 173 -8.75 15.82 0.69
CA GLN A 173 -9.17 15.60 -0.69
C GLN A 173 -8.11 14.83 -1.49
N ALA A 174 -6.84 15.10 -1.26
CA ALA A 174 -5.76 14.33 -1.88
C ALA A 174 -5.77 12.87 -1.40
N MET A 175 -5.93 12.60 -0.10
CA MET A 175 -6.03 11.22 0.41
C MET A 175 -7.30 10.51 -0.09
N GLN A 176 -8.37 11.26 -0.37
CA GLN A 176 -9.62 10.75 -0.94
C GLN A 176 -9.54 10.48 -2.46
N MET A 177 -8.40 10.77 -3.11
CA MET A 177 -8.25 10.71 -4.57
C MET A 177 -9.25 11.62 -5.29
N SER A 178 -9.47 12.83 -4.77
CA SER A 178 -10.50 13.76 -5.26
C SER A 178 -9.99 15.19 -5.48
N SER A 179 -8.68 15.39 -5.74
CA SER A 179 -8.12 16.72 -6.07
C SER A 179 -8.73 17.41 -7.29
N GLY A 180 -9.35 16.64 -8.19
CA GLY A 180 -9.81 17.09 -9.48
C GLY A 180 -8.70 17.16 -10.54
N VAL A 181 -7.53 16.55 -10.28
CA VAL A 181 -6.47 16.38 -11.28
C VAL A 181 -6.94 15.46 -12.41
N ARG A 182 -6.62 15.84 -13.65
CA ARG A 182 -6.76 15.00 -14.84
C ARG A 182 -5.71 13.90 -14.79
N TYR A 183 -6.16 12.69 -14.52
CA TYR A 183 -5.33 11.49 -14.51
C TYR A 183 -6.11 10.36 -15.15
N ASP A 184 -5.54 9.72 -16.15
CA ASP A 184 -6.07 8.50 -16.74
C ASP A 184 -5.28 7.31 -16.18
N PRO A 185 -5.75 6.67 -15.10
CA PRO A 185 -4.98 5.61 -14.49
C PRO A 185 -4.99 4.33 -15.32
N ASP A 186 -5.80 4.26 -16.40
CA ASP A 186 -6.24 3.07 -17.14
C ASP A 186 -5.73 1.75 -16.57
N LEU A 187 -6.28 1.44 -15.39
CA LEU A 187 -5.93 0.26 -14.62
C LEU A 187 -6.43 -1.03 -15.31
N TRP A 188 -7.26 -0.91 -16.37
CA TRP A 188 -8.18 -1.96 -16.82
C TRP A 188 -8.12 -2.29 -18.33
N THR A 189 -7.59 -1.42 -19.20
CA THR A 189 -7.61 -1.61 -20.68
C THR A 189 -6.23 -1.71 -21.33
N GLY A 190 -5.15 -1.44 -20.60
CA GLY A 190 -3.78 -1.78 -20.99
C GLY A 190 -3.18 -0.92 -22.10
N ASN A 191 -3.70 0.30 -22.32
CA ASN A 191 -3.05 1.31 -23.15
C ASN A 191 -2.02 2.12 -22.33
N MET A 192 -1.23 2.98 -22.98
CA MET A 192 -0.28 3.85 -22.26
C MET A 192 -1.06 4.84 -21.39
N ASP A 193 -1.25 4.46 -20.14
CA ASP A 193 -1.96 5.23 -19.12
C ASP A 193 -1.01 6.16 -18.35
N ASP A 194 -1.59 7.13 -17.64
CA ASP A 194 -0.84 8.12 -16.86
C ASP A 194 -0.06 7.47 -15.70
N THR A 195 -0.47 6.30 -15.19
CA THR A 195 0.28 5.52 -14.18
C THR A 195 1.57 4.98 -14.76
N ASN A 196 1.50 4.29 -15.90
CA ASN A 196 2.65 3.76 -16.62
C ASN A 196 3.60 4.88 -17.06
N ALA A 197 3.06 5.99 -17.57
CA ALA A 197 3.85 7.15 -17.93
C ALA A 197 4.56 7.77 -16.71
N PHE A 198 3.85 7.91 -15.58
CA PHE A 198 4.42 8.43 -14.34
C PHE A 198 5.52 7.51 -13.81
N MET A 199 5.27 6.21 -13.65
CA MET A 199 6.24 5.23 -13.14
C MET A 199 7.46 5.09 -14.07
N THR A 200 7.25 5.13 -15.39
CA THR A 200 8.36 5.09 -16.35
C THR A 200 9.26 6.31 -16.20
N LYS A 201 8.67 7.51 -16.15
CA LYS A 201 9.44 8.76 -16.07
C LYS A 201 10.12 8.97 -14.73
N SER A 202 9.44 8.60 -13.64
CA SER A 202 9.98 8.76 -12.28
C SER A 202 10.97 7.66 -11.97
N VAL A 203 10.58 6.39 -12.02
CA VAL A 203 11.36 5.28 -11.44
C VAL A 203 12.26 4.57 -12.46
N VAL A 204 11.73 4.31 -13.66
CA VAL A 204 12.47 3.52 -14.67
C VAL A 204 13.58 4.37 -15.31
N THR A 205 13.23 5.56 -15.80
CA THR A 205 14.17 6.43 -16.52
C THR A 205 14.81 7.50 -15.64
N GLY A 206 14.24 7.80 -14.46
CA GLY A 206 14.76 8.87 -13.59
C GLY A 206 14.78 10.23 -14.29
N GLN A 207 13.80 10.51 -15.15
CA GLN A 207 13.81 11.70 -16.01
C GLN A 207 13.69 13.00 -15.20
N ALA A 208 12.91 12.97 -14.12
CA ALA A 208 12.71 14.08 -13.21
C ALA A 208 12.22 13.54 -11.85
N PRO A 209 12.37 14.32 -10.75
CA PRO A 209 11.83 13.94 -9.45
C PRO A 209 10.33 13.62 -9.54
N ALA A 210 9.90 12.60 -8.80
CA ALA A 210 8.52 12.13 -8.84
C ALA A 210 7.52 13.23 -8.43
N PHE A 211 7.89 14.09 -7.48
CA PHE A 211 7.06 15.21 -7.06
C PHE A 211 6.84 16.24 -8.19
N ASP A 212 7.90 16.61 -8.91
CA ASP A 212 7.82 17.55 -10.04
C ASP A 212 6.92 17.01 -11.16
N LEU A 213 7.04 15.70 -11.44
CA LEU A 213 6.17 15.01 -12.39
C LEU A 213 4.71 15.00 -11.92
N ALA A 214 4.47 14.80 -10.62
CA ALA A 214 3.13 14.73 -10.05
C ALA A 214 2.39 16.06 -10.11
N ILE A 215 3.06 17.18 -9.79
CA ILE A 215 2.43 18.51 -9.79
C ILE A 215 2.29 19.11 -11.19
N ALA A 216 2.88 18.49 -12.22
CA ALA A 216 2.78 18.93 -13.61
C ALA A 216 1.43 18.62 -14.26
N TYR A 217 0.67 17.66 -13.73
CA TYR A 217 -0.67 17.32 -14.22
C TYR A 217 -1.63 18.52 -14.10
N LYS A 218 -2.64 18.55 -14.97
CA LYS A 218 -3.60 19.67 -15.06
C LYS A 218 -4.90 19.36 -14.34
N ARG A 219 -5.58 20.42 -13.88
CA ARG A 219 -6.91 20.34 -13.29
C ARG A 219 -7.92 19.99 -14.39
N GLU A 220 -8.84 19.07 -14.10
CA GLU A 220 -10.02 18.76 -14.92
C GLU A 220 -11.32 19.02 -14.16
N ASN A 221 -11.35 18.76 -12.86
CA ASN A 221 -12.53 18.88 -12.02
C ASN A 221 -12.26 19.78 -10.80
N ASP A 222 -13.32 20.20 -10.13
CA ASP A 222 -13.21 20.94 -8.87
C ASP A 222 -12.79 19.99 -7.73
N PRO A 223 -11.93 20.42 -6.78
CA PRO A 223 -11.51 19.58 -5.66
C PRO A 223 -12.71 19.08 -4.84
N GLY A 224 -12.66 17.81 -4.42
CA GLY A 224 -13.67 17.16 -3.60
C GLY A 224 -14.95 16.76 -4.33
N THR A 225 -15.01 16.88 -5.67
CA THR A 225 -16.26 16.63 -6.42
C THR A 225 -16.31 15.29 -7.15
N LYS A 226 -15.16 14.68 -7.44
CA LYS A 226 -15.06 13.46 -8.24
C LYS A 226 -13.88 12.62 -7.79
N PHE A 227 -14.11 11.32 -7.62
CA PHE A 227 -13.05 10.34 -7.40
C PHE A 227 -12.27 10.11 -8.70
N ASN A 228 -10.94 10.15 -8.60
CA ASN A 228 -10.03 9.78 -9.67
C ASN A 228 -8.77 9.13 -9.10
N TYR A 229 -8.69 7.80 -9.15
CA TYR A 229 -7.56 7.06 -8.61
C TYR A 229 -6.23 7.47 -9.27
N ASN A 230 -5.31 8.07 -8.51
CA ASN A 230 -4.15 8.75 -9.04
C ASN A 230 -2.87 8.38 -8.27
N THR A 231 -1.96 7.64 -8.92
CA THR A 231 -0.69 7.24 -8.29
C THR A 231 0.25 8.43 -8.05
N ALA A 232 0.21 9.45 -8.92
CA ALA A 232 1.02 10.65 -8.77
C ALA A 232 0.53 11.52 -7.60
N GLU A 233 -0.76 11.51 -7.29
CA GLU A 233 -1.32 12.23 -6.14
C GLU A 233 -0.78 11.72 -4.80
N SER A 234 -0.59 10.40 -4.67
CA SER A 234 0.06 9.84 -3.50
C SER A 234 1.51 10.29 -3.35
N GLN A 235 2.20 10.69 -4.43
CA GLN A 235 3.53 11.30 -4.34
C GLN A 235 3.48 12.70 -3.72
N VAL A 236 2.45 13.49 -4.02
CA VAL A 236 2.26 14.83 -3.41
C VAL A 236 2.05 14.70 -1.90
N LEU A 237 1.28 13.71 -1.46
CA LEU A 237 1.08 13.41 -0.04
C LEU A 237 2.36 12.90 0.65
N LEU A 238 3.18 12.11 -0.04
CA LEU A 238 4.45 11.69 0.52
C LEU A 238 5.44 12.85 0.64
N GLU A 239 5.49 13.74 -0.36
CA GLU A 239 6.31 14.96 -0.28
C GLU A 239 5.81 15.87 0.86
N LEU A 240 4.51 15.99 1.08
CA LEU A 240 3.95 16.66 2.26
C LEU A 240 4.56 16.10 3.56
N VAL A 241 4.54 14.77 3.75
CA VAL A 241 5.13 14.11 4.92
C VAL A 241 6.62 14.43 5.06
N ARG A 242 7.40 14.38 3.97
CA ARG A 242 8.83 14.72 3.99
C ARG A 242 9.08 16.15 4.39
N ARG A 243 8.30 17.10 3.86
CA ARG A 243 8.46 18.53 4.16
C ARG A 243 8.12 18.88 5.60
N VAL A 244 7.04 18.33 6.14
CA VAL A 244 6.61 18.67 7.51
C VAL A 244 7.45 17.97 8.58
N SER A 245 7.94 16.75 8.30
CA SER A 245 8.84 16.02 9.21
C SER A 245 10.30 16.47 9.11
N GLY A 246 10.72 16.99 7.95
CA GLY A 246 12.13 17.26 7.65
C GLY A 246 12.98 15.99 7.48
N MET A 247 12.33 14.83 7.33
CA MET A 247 12.96 13.51 7.21
C MET A 247 12.63 12.88 5.84
N ASP A 248 13.46 11.93 5.42
CA ASP A 248 13.06 11.01 4.35
C ASP A 248 11.87 10.15 4.79
N ALA A 249 11.01 9.75 3.87
CA ALA A 249 9.78 9.06 4.24
C ALA A 249 10.05 7.68 4.85
N ALA A 250 11.08 6.98 4.38
CA ALA A 250 11.53 5.72 4.96
C ALA A 250 12.08 5.90 6.38
N GLU A 251 12.79 6.99 6.66
CA GLU A 251 13.29 7.29 8.01
C GLU A 251 12.12 7.61 8.95
N TYR A 252 11.17 8.43 8.50
CA TYR A 252 9.99 8.74 9.30
C TYR A 252 9.14 7.49 9.57
N LEU A 253 8.94 6.65 8.55
CA LEU A 253 8.29 5.34 8.69
C LEU A 253 9.05 4.44 9.67
N GLU A 254 10.37 4.38 9.56
CA GLU A 254 11.21 3.58 10.45
C GLU A 254 11.03 3.99 11.91
N GLN A 255 11.16 5.29 12.19
CA GLN A 255 11.12 5.82 13.56
C GLN A 255 9.72 5.74 14.18
N LYS A 256 8.67 5.99 13.40
CA LYS A 256 7.32 6.19 13.92
C LYS A 256 6.43 4.96 13.86
N ILE A 257 6.73 4.02 12.98
CA ILE A 257 5.90 2.83 12.76
C ILE A 257 6.76 1.56 12.78
N TRP A 258 7.77 1.45 11.92
CA TRP A 258 8.46 0.18 11.67
C TRP A 258 9.17 -0.37 12.93
N ARG A 259 9.93 0.48 13.63
CA ARG A 259 10.56 0.09 14.89
C ARG A 259 9.57 -0.01 16.05
N PRO A 260 8.67 0.98 16.30
CA PRO A 260 7.70 0.87 17.38
C PRO A 260 6.79 -0.36 17.30
N LEU A 261 6.41 -0.78 16.08
CA LEU A 261 5.59 -1.97 15.91
C LEU A 261 6.41 -3.26 16.08
N GLY A 262 7.74 -3.23 16.11
CA GLY A 262 8.58 -4.42 16.25
C GLY A 262 8.55 -5.31 15.01
N MET A 263 8.61 -4.72 13.81
CA MET A 263 8.65 -5.43 12.54
C MET A 263 9.83 -6.43 12.50
N GLU A 264 9.61 -7.62 11.93
CA GLU A 264 10.56 -8.73 11.86
C GLU A 264 11.64 -8.50 10.80
N HIS A 265 11.27 -7.93 9.65
CA HIS A 265 12.19 -7.70 8.55
C HIS A 265 12.29 -6.22 8.19
N SER A 266 13.48 -5.80 7.76
CA SER A 266 13.66 -4.48 7.17
C SER A 266 12.91 -4.39 5.84
N GLY A 267 12.18 -3.29 5.65
CA GLY A 267 11.56 -2.94 4.38
C GLY A 267 12.55 -2.27 3.42
N ALA A 268 12.18 -2.20 2.14
CA ALA A 268 12.91 -1.45 1.12
C ALA A 268 11.94 -0.61 0.29
N TRP A 269 12.09 0.71 0.35
CA TRP A 269 11.27 1.65 -0.40
C TRP A 269 12.01 2.12 -1.65
N ILE A 270 11.44 1.87 -2.82
CA ILE A 270 12.05 2.30 -4.09
C ILE A 270 12.07 3.83 -4.19
N LEU A 271 13.19 4.34 -4.69
CA LEU A 271 13.44 5.75 -4.97
C LEU A 271 13.16 6.07 -6.44
N ASP A 272 12.78 7.32 -6.71
CA ASP A 272 12.65 7.85 -8.07
C ASP A 272 14.02 7.93 -8.78
N HIS A 273 15.08 8.32 -8.10
CA HIS A 273 16.45 8.30 -8.64
C HIS A 273 17.50 7.85 -7.62
N PRO A 274 18.67 7.37 -8.08
CA PRO A 274 19.76 7.02 -7.17
C PRO A 274 20.40 8.28 -6.57
N GLY A 275 20.78 8.22 -5.29
CA GLY A 275 21.46 9.32 -4.62
C GLY A 275 20.86 9.60 -3.25
N ALA A 276 21.55 10.43 -2.46
CA ALA A 276 21.08 10.84 -1.14
C ALA A 276 19.83 11.74 -1.21
N ASP A 277 19.61 12.40 -2.35
CA ASP A 277 18.49 13.28 -2.65
C ASP A 277 17.30 12.56 -3.31
N GLY A 278 17.42 11.25 -3.59
CA GLY A 278 16.34 10.43 -4.12
C GLY A 278 15.14 10.39 -3.17
N ALA A 279 13.94 10.53 -3.72
CA ALA A 279 12.69 10.50 -2.96
C ALA A 279 12.02 9.13 -3.10
N GLU A 280 11.46 8.60 -2.02
CA GLU A 280 10.62 7.41 -2.11
C GLU A 280 9.38 7.66 -2.96
N VAL A 281 8.87 6.58 -3.58
CA VAL A 281 7.67 6.64 -4.42
C VAL A 281 6.44 6.37 -3.56
N GLY A 282 5.66 7.41 -3.26
CA GLY A 282 4.50 7.34 -2.34
C GLY A 282 3.29 6.59 -2.88
N GLY A 283 3.27 6.35 -4.19
CA GLY A 283 2.17 5.68 -4.88
C GLY A 283 2.38 4.20 -5.16
N ALA A 284 3.61 3.65 -5.07
CA ALA A 284 3.88 2.26 -5.41
C ALA A 284 5.21 1.74 -4.85
N MET A 285 5.40 0.41 -4.92
CA MET A 285 6.68 -0.30 -4.84
C MET A 285 7.47 -0.19 -3.51
N PHE A 286 6.78 -0.20 -2.37
CA PHE A 286 7.41 -0.58 -1.11
C PHE A 286 7.54 -2.11 -1.04
N ASN A 287 8.63 -2.63 -0.48
CA ASN A 287 8.92 -4.05 -0.42
C ASN A 287 9.05 -4.46 1.04
N ALA A 288 8.19 -5.37 1.51
CA ALA A 288 8.22 -5.89 2.86
C ALA A 288 7.70 -7.33 2.91
N ALA A 289 8.05 -8.06 3.98
CA ALA A 289 7.56 -9.42 4.17
C ALA A 289 6.09 -9.42 4.59
N LEU A 290 5.40 -10.54 4.37
CA LEU A 290 3.98 -10.65 4.73
C LEU A 290 3.73 -10.54 6.23
N ARG A 291 4.67 -10.98 7.07
CA ARG A 291 4.57 -10.83 8.53
C ARG A 291 4.53 -9.37 8.95
N ASP A 292 5.36 -8.53 8.35
CA ASP A 292 5.41 -7.09 8.64
C ASP A 292 4.13 -6.39 8.14
N TRP A 293 3.61 -6.80 6.98
CA TRP A 293 2.32 -6.33 6.50
C TRP A 293 1.14 -6.75 7.38
N ALA A 294 1.14 -7.99 7.86
CA ALA A 294 0.13 -8.47 8.80
C ALA A 294 0.20 -7.69 10.12
N ARG A 295 1.40 -7.41 10.60
CA ARG A 295 1.63 -6.60 11.81
C ARG A 295 1.16 -5.15 11.64
N PHE A 296 1.48 -4.52 10.51
CA PHE A 296 0.91 -3.23 10.15
C PHE A 296 -0.62 -3.28 10.10
N GLY A 297 -1.19 -4.36 9.54
CA GLY A 297 -2.63 -4.60 9.57
C GLY A 297 -3.22 -4.70 10.97
N VAL A 298 -2.56 -5.40 11.90
CA VAL A 298 -2.97 -5.49 13.31
C VAL A 298 -2.94 -4.12 13.98
N PHE A 299 -1.91 -3.31 13.72
CA PHE A 299 -1.84 -1.93 14.21
C PHE A 299 -3.03 -1.08 13.72
N ILE A 300 -3.36 -1.16 12.44
CA ILE A 300 -4.53 -0.46 11.89
C ILE A 300 -5.83 -1.03 12.45
N GLU A 301 -5.91 -2.35 12.62
CA GLU A 301 -7.05 -3.04 13.22
C GLU A 301 -7.33 -2.54 14.65
N GLN A 302 -6.26 -2.34 15.44
CA GLN A 302 -6.30 -1.78 16.79
C GLN A 302 -6.52 -0.26 16.83
N GLY A 303 -6.88 0.38 15.72
CA GLY A 303 -7.19 1.82 15.69
C GLY A 303 -5.96 2.72 15.78
N GLY A 304 -4.78 2.22 15.39
CA GLY A 304 -3.54 2.99 15.47
C GLY A 304 -2.91 3.01 16.87
N VAL A 305 -3.25 2.03 17.70
CA VAL A 305 -2.62 1.76 19.00
C VAL A 305 -1.70 0.54 18.85
N TRP A 306 -0.53 0.59 19.49
CA TRP A 306 0.37 -0.55 19.58
C TRP A 306 0.89 -0.68 21.01
N GLU A 307 0.72 -1.85 21.63
CA GLU A 307 1.16 -2.12 23.02
C GLU A 307 0.73 -1.05 24.05
N GLY A 308 -0.43 -0.44 23.84
CA GLY A 308 -0.99 0.61 24.70
C GLY A 308 -0.50 2.02 24.38
N GLU A 309 0.40 2.19 23.43
CA GLU A 309 0.82 3.49 22.90
C GLU A 309 -0.06 3.91 21.72
N GLN A 310 -0.63 5.12 21.81
CA GLN A 310 -1.43 5.72 20.75
C GLN A 310 -0.50 6.42 19.75
N ILE A 311 -0.31 5.84 18.56
CA ILE A 311 0.59 6.38 17.53
C ILE A 311 -0.16 7.29 16.54
N LEU A 312 -1.40 6.92 16.19
CA LEU A 312 -2.28 7.76 15.35
C LEU A 312 -3.25 8.57 16.21
N PRO A 313 -3.88 9.64 15.69
CA PRO A 313 -5.03 10.24 16.38
C PRO A 313 -6.12 9.20 16.66
N VAL A 314 -6.81 9.32 17.81
CA VAL A 314 -7.77 8.32 18.31
C VAL A 314 -8.85 7.94 17.29
N ASP A 315 -9.31 8.89 16.48
CA ASP A 315 -10.36 8.73 15.46
C ASP A 315 -9.80 8.54 14.04
N TRP A 316 -8.48 8.40 13.89
CA TRP A 316 -7.83 8.41 12.57
C TRP A 316 -8.28 7.26 11.70
N VAL A 317 -8.21 6.02 12.21
CA VAL A 317 -8.58 4.84 11.43
C VAL A 317 -10.05 4.90 11.03
N ASP A 318 -10.95 5.26 11.96
CA ASP A 318 -12.39 5.41 11.68
C ASP A 318 -12.65 6.40 10.55
N ARG A 319 -11.98 7.55 10.57
CA ARG A 319 -12.10 8.58 9.52
C ARG A 319 -11.41 8.19 8.22
N ALA A 320 -10.34 7.42 8.30
CA ALA A 320 -9.58 6.97 7.15
C ALA A 320 -10.29 5.83 6.39
N THR A 321 -11.23 5.14 7.04
CA THR A 321 -11.90 3.96 6.47
C THR A 321 -13.42 4.12 6.34
N VAL A 322 -13.96 5.31 6.61
CA VAL A 322 -15.37 5.65 6.42
C VAL A 322 -15.49 6.96 5.63
N SER A 323 -16.35 6.96 4.61
CA SER A 323 -16.65 8.16 3.83
C SER A 323 -18.14 8.36 3.63
N ASP A 324 -18.63 9.54 3.97
CA ASP A 324 -20.02 9.97 3.75
C ASP A 324 -20.22 10.63 2.38
N ASP A 325 -19.13 11.00 1.70
CA ASP A 325 -19.18 11.71 0.42
C ASP A 325 -19.75 10.80 -0.67
N ALA A 326 -20.79 11.27 -1.35
CA ALA A 326 -21.53 10.47 -2.32
C ALA A 326 -20.62 9.88 -3.43
N HIS A 327 -19.66 10.65 -3.92
CA HIS A 327 -18.72 10.24 -4.98
C HIS A 327 -17.67 9.22 -4.54
N LEU A 328 -17.64 8.83 -3.25
CA LEU A 328 -16.70 7.88 -2.66
C LEU A 328 -17.35 6.58 -2.20
N LYS A 329 -18.68 6.46 -2.33
CA LYS A 329 -19.44 5.30 -1.85
C LYS A 329 -19.24 4.06 -2.75
N PRO A 330 -19.48 2.85 -2.20
CA PRO A 330 -19.60 1.65 -3.01
C PRO A 330 -20.49 1.83 -4.24
N GLY A 331 -19.96 1.44 -5.40
CA GLY A 331 -20.64 1.57 -6.70
C GLY A 331 -20.21 2.78 -7.53
N GLU A 332 -19.55 3.77 -6.92
CA GLU A 332 -19.16 5.01 -7.60
C GLU A 332 -17.68 5.06 -8.02
N VAL A 333 -16.82 4.28 -7.34
CA VAL A 333 -15.35 4.43 -7.44
C VAL A 333 -14.61 3.28 -8.13
N HIS A 334 -15.24 2.13 -8.31
CA HIS A 334 -14.55 0.91 -8.75
C HIS A 334 -15.45 0.00 -9.61
N PRO A 335 -14.88 -0.80 -10.55
CA PRO A 335 -15.64 -1.81 -11.29
C PRO A 335 -16.31 -2.89 -10.42
N ASN A 336 -15.76 -3.14 -9.22
CA ASN A 336 -16.45 -3.91 -8.17
C ASN A 336 -17.43 -2.96 -7.46
N PRO A 337 -18.75 -3.15 -7.59
CA PRO A 337 -19.73 -2.25 -6.99
C PRO A 337 -19.73 -2.29 -5.46
N ASN A 338 -19.05 -3.25 -4.82
CA ASN A 338 -18.94 -3.34 -3.37
C ASN A 338 -17.88 -2.40 -2.78
N ARG A 339 -16.99 -1.85 -3.61
CA ARG A 339 -15.87 -1.01 -3.16
C ARG A 339 -16.23 0.47 -3.17
N GLY A 340 -16.11 1.10 -2.01
CA GLY A 340 -15.96 2.54 -1.81
C GLY A 340 -14.48 2.90 -1.60
N TYR A 341 -14.24 4.16 -1.26
CA TYR A 341 -12.89 4.66 -0.98
C TYR A 341 -12.88 5.70 0.15
N ALA A 342 -11.88 5.64 1.02
CA ALA A 342 -11.61 6.64 2.04
C ALA A 342 -10.11 6.70 2.31
N TRP A 343 -9.54 7.89 2.39
CA TRP A 343 -8.13 8.20 2.73
C TRP A 343 -7.08 7.10 2.42
N HIS A 344 -6.94 6.74 1.14
CA HIS A 344 -6.07 5.66 0.65
C HIS A 344 -6.41 4.21 1.04
N TRP A 345 -7.64 3.95 1.45
CA TRP A 345 -8.22 2.65 1.74
C TRP A 345 -9.43 2.40 0.84
N TRP A 346 -9.54 1.17 0.33
CA TRP A 346 -10.78 0.70 -0.29
C TRP A 346 -11.72 0.22 0.81
N THR A 347 -12.95 0.70 0.83
CA THR A 347 -13.90 0.47 1.93
C THR A 347 -15.10 -0.35 1.47
N TYR A 348 -15.73 -1.09 2.37
CA TYR A 348 -16.89 -1.92 2.08
C TYR A 348 -18.08 -1.53 2.96
N ALA A 349 -19.29 -1.89 2.52
CA ALA A 349 -20.53 -1.50 3.21
C ALA A 349 -20.70 -2.16 4.59
N ASP A 350 -19.99 -3.25 4.86
CA ASP A 350 -19.98 -3.96 6.15
C ASP A 350 -18.95 -3.38 7.14
N GLY A 351 -18.25 -2.30 6.78
CA GLY A 351 -17.24 -1.65 7.61
C GLY A 351 -15.85 -2.26 7.50
N THR A 352 -15.68 -3.32 6.72
CA THR A 352 -14.35 -3.86 6.39
C THR A 352 -13.64 -2.97 5.37
N PHE A 353 -12.33 -3.12 5.25
CA PHE A 353 -11.55 -2.32 4.30
C PHE A 353 -10.26 -3.03 3.88
N THR A 354 -9.69 -2.58 2.76
CA THR A 354 -8.46 -3.14 2.20
C THR A 354 -7.50 -2.07 1.73
N ALA A 355 -6.21 -2.26 1.99
CA ALA A 355 -5.17 -1.71 1.13
C ALA A 355 -4.96 -2.66 -0.05
N SER A 356 -4.84 -2.14 -1.27
CA SER A 356 -4.73 -2.98 -2.46
C SER A 356 -3.71 -2.46 -3.46
N GLY A 357 -2.89 -3.38 -3.97
CA GLY A 357 -1.95 -3.20 -5.06
C GLY A 357 -2.37 -4.00 -6.28
N ALA A 358 -1.75 -3.68 -7.42
CA ALA A 358 -1.96 -4.40 -8.66
C ALA A 358 -1.55 -5.88 -8.51
N ASN A 359 -2.16 -6.74 -9.33
CA ASN A 359 -1.81 -8.15 -9.43
C ASN A 359 -2.06 -8.97 -8.15
N GLY A 360 -2.92 -8.49 -7.24
CA GLY A 360 -3.40 -9.25 -6.09
C GLY A 360 -2.62 -9.04 -4.79
N GLN A 361 -1.88 -7.92 -4.66
CA GLN A 361 -1.32 -7.51 -3.36
C GLN A 361 -2.45 -6.96 -2.50
N THR A 362 -2.72 -7.57 -1.36
CA THR A 362 -3.85 -7.17 -0.51
C THR A 362 -3.48 -7.23 0.97
N LEU A 363 -3.89 -6.19 1.70
CA LEU A 363 -4.04 -6.23 3.15
C LEU A 363 -5.52 -5.96 3.46
N TYR A 364 -6.23 -6.98 3.93
CA TYR A 364 -7.62 -6.90 4.36
C TYR A 364 -7.69 -6.76 5.88
N VAL A 365 -8.60 -5.92 6.36
CA VAL A 365 -8.82 -5.67 7.78
C VAL A 365 -10.32 -5.66 8.07
N ASP A 366 -10.71 -6.45 9.07
CA ASP A 366 -12.03 -6.47 9.68
C ASP A 366 -11.87 -6.21 11.19
N ARG A 367 -12.14 -4.96 11.58
CA ARG A 367 -12.01 -4.50 12.96
C ARG A 367 -13.13 -4.99 13.87
N ALA A 368 -14.29 -5.35 13.31
CA ALA A 368 -15.40 -5.83 14.12
C ALA A 368 -15.14 -7.26 14.63
N ASN A 369 -14.36 -8.04 13.86
CA ASN A 369 -14.03 -9.42 14.17
C ASN A 369 -12.53 -9.63 14.49
N ASN A 370 -11.73 -8.56 14.58
CA ASN A 370 -10.30 -8.59 14.85
C ASN A 370 -9.51 -9.47 13.85
N ILE A 371 -9.85 -9.42 12.56
CA ILE A 371 -9.25 -10.24 11.50
C ILE A 371 -8.37 -9.36 10.60
N VAL A 372 -7.18 -9.86 10.30
CA VAL A 372 -6.27 -9.28 9.31
C VAL A 372 -5.81 -10.38 8.35
N VAL A 373 -5.85 -10.10 7.06
CA VAL A 373 -5.32 -11.01 6.03
C VAL A 373 -4.37 -10.25 5.12
N ALA A 374 -3.10 -10.66 5.07
CA ALA A 374 -2.15 -10.16 4.08
C ALA A 374 -1.84 -11.25 3.04
N ARG A 375 -1.89 -10.86 1.76
CA ARG A 375 -1.64 -11.75 0.62
C ARG A 375 -0.80 -11.06 -0.42
N SER A 376 0.16 -11.79 -0.98
CA SER A 376 0.83 -11.44 -2.23
C SER A 376 0.54 -12.49 -3.29
N SER A 377 0.24 -12.01 -4.50
CA SER A 377 -0.11 -12.83 -5.66
C SER A 377 0.56 -12.28 -6.92
N ALA A 378 0.50 -13.03 -8.01
CA ALA A 378 0.83 -12.53 -9.34
C ALA A 378 -0.34 -12.74 -10.31
N TRP A 379 -1.48 -12.10 -10.06
CA TRP A 379 -2.61 -12.19 -10.98
C TRP A 379 -2.19 -11.76 -12.39
N PRO A 380 -2.80 -12.35 -13.44
CA PRO A 380 -2.40 -12.11 -14.83
C PRO A 380 -2.65 -10.66 -15.30
N GLN A 381 -3.42 -9.88 -14.55
CA GLN A 381 -3.77 -8.50 -14.81
C GLN A 381 -3.74 -7.70 -13.50
N GLY A 382 -3.64 -6.37 -13.61
CA GLY A 382 -3.63 -5.48 -12.45
C GLY A 382 -4.84 -5.70 -11.52
N TYR A 383 -5.98 -6.09 -12.09
CA TYR A 383 -7.17 -6.54 -11.37
C TYR A 383 -7.88 -7.64 -12.13
N VAL A 384 -8.41 -8.59 -11.37
CA VAL A 384 -9.26 -9.66 -11.89
C VAL A 384 -10.49 -9.74 -11.00
N ARG A 385 -11.66 -9.41 -11.54
CA ARG A 385 -12.89 -9.32 -10.74
C ARG A 385 -13.26 -10.64 -10.06
N ALA A 386 -13.14 -11.77 -10.77
CA ALA A 386 -13.42 -13.08 -10.18
C ALA A 386 -12.50 -13.38 -8.98
N HIS A 387 -11.22 -13.02 -9.05
CA HIS A 387 -10.29 -13.21 -7.94
C HIS A 387 -10.62 -12.31 -6.75
N ASP A 388 -11.07 -11.08 -7.02
CA ASP A 388 -11.53 -10.16 -5.99
C ASP A 388 -12.80 -10.69 -5.31
N ASP A 389 -13.81 -11.07 -6.09
CA ASP A 389 -15.08 -11.63 -5.59
C ASP A 389 -14.83 -12.95 -4.80
N GLN A 390 -13.91 -13.80 -5.24
CA GLN A 390 -13.48 -15.00 -4.50
C GLN A 390 -12.78 -14.66 -3.18
N SER A 391 -11.93 -13.61 -3.18
CA SER A 391 -11.27 -13.14 -1.96
C SER A 391 -12.31 -12.68 -0.93
N PHE A 392 -13.36 -11.95 -1.35
CA PHE A 392 -14.46 -11.56 -0.48
C PHE A 392 -15.28 -12.73 0.05
N ALA A 393 -15.55 -13.73 -0.79
CA ALA A 393 -16.22 -14.95 -0.34
C ALA A 393 -15.41 -15.65 0.77
N MET A 394 -14.07 -15.72 0.61
CA MET A 394 -13.17 -16.28 1.62
C MET A 394 -13.15 -15.44 2.90
N TYR A 395 -13.06 -14.11 2.82
CA TYR A 395 -13.08 -13.24 4.01
C TYR A 395 -14.37 -13.38 4.81
N LYS A 396 -15.52 -13.40 4.13
CA LYS A 396 -16.81 -13.59 4.78
C LYS A 396 -16.91 -14.95 5.47
N ALA A 397 -16.52 -16.02 4.79
CA ALA A 397 -16.51 -17.35 5.36
C ALA A 397 -15.56 -17.45 6.56
N LEU A 398 -14.41 -16.76 6.51
CA LEU A 398 -13.46 -16.70 7.60
C LEU A 398 -14.06 -16.01 8.84
N ALA A 399 -14.72 -14.87 8.68
CA ALA A 399 -15.43 -14.21 9.77
C ALA A 399 -16.53 -15.11 10.38
N ASP A 400 -17.34 -15.73 9.52
CA ASP A 400 -18.39 -16.65 9.97
C ASP A 400 -17.81 -17.86 10.73
N TRP A 401 -16.70 -18.44 10.25
CA TRP A 401 -15.99 -19.55 10.90
C TRP A 401 -15.45 -19.15 12.28
N LEU A 402 -14.77 -18.00 12.36
CA LEU A 402 -14.14 -17.53 13.59
C LEU A 402 -15.15 -17.08 14.64
N SER A 403 -16.35 -16.63 14.24
CA SER A 403 -17.45 -16.34 15.15
C SER A 403 -18.02 -17.57 15.86
N GLN A 404 -17.83 -18.76 15.26
CA GLN A 404 -18.29 -20.05 15.79
C GLN A 404 -17.19 -20.82 16.53
N ALA A 405 -15.93 -20.44 16.33
CA ALA A 405 -14.81 -21.04 17.03
C ALA A 405 -14.86 -20.67 18.53
N PRO A 406 -14.65 -21.64 19.45
CA PRO A 406 -14.67 -21.33 20.87
C PRO A 406 -13.65 -20.23 21.19
N SER A 407 -14.14 -19.14 21.81
CA SER A 407 -13.30 -18.09 22.37
C SER A 407 -12.48 -18.70 23.50
N VAL A 408 -11.20 -19.00 23.25
CA VAL A 408 -10.27 -19.20 24.34
C VAL A 408 -9.89 -17.79 24.78
N ILE A 409 -10.71 -17.22 25.67
CA ILE A 409 -10.31 -16.06 26.45
C ILE A 409 -9.02 -16.49 27.15
N SER A 410 -7.94 -15.73 26.95
CA SER A 410 -6.69 -15.90 27.68
C SER A 410 -7.02 -15.97 29.17
N GLU A 411 -6.73 -17.09 29.82
CA GLU A 411 -6.69 -17.13 31.27
C GLU A 411 -5.73 -16.00 31.72
N GLU A 412 -6.25 -15.05 32.49
CA GLU A 412 -5.40 -14.08 33.18
C GLU A 412 -4.29 -14.86 33.93
N PRO A 413 -3.04 -14.38 33.92
CA PRO A 413 -1.99 -15.06 34.66
C PRO A 413 -2.42 -15.12 36.13
N VAL A 414 -2.55 -16.34 36.66
CA VAL A 414 -2.73 -16.57 38.08
C VAL A 414 -1.51 -15.98 38.78
N ILE A 415 -1.69 -14.79 39.37
CA ILE A 415 -0.71 -14.21 40.28
C ILE A 415 -0.80 -15.05 41.55
N GLU A 416 0.11 -16.02 41.70
CA GLU A 416 0.33 -16.65 43.01
C GLU A 416 0.82 -15.56 43.97
N GLU A 417 -0.02 -15.22 44.96
CA GLU A 417 0.42 -14.39 46.08
C GLU A 417 1.57 -15.09 46.81
N PRO A 418 2.67 -14.39 47.12
CA PRO A 418 3.77 -15.00 47.86
C PRO A 418 3.29 -15.35 49.27
N GLU A 419 3.49 -16.60 49.69
CA GLU A 419 3.28 -17.03 51.07
C GLU A 419 4.07 -16.12 52.02
N ALA A 420 3.35 -15.46 52.93
CA ALA A 420 3.93 -14.61 53.95
C ALA A 420 4.76 -15.45 54.96
N PRO A 421 5.90 -14.92 55.45
CA PRO A 421 6.85 -15.65 56.30
C PRO A 421 6.34 -15.97 57.71
#